data_AF-A0A9E7FA05-F1
#
_entry.id   AF-A0A9E7FA05-F1
#
_cell.length_a   1.000
_cell.length_b   1.000
_cell.length_c   1.000
_cell.angle_alpha   90.00
_cell.angle_beta   90.00
_cell.angle_gamma   90.00
#
_symmetry.space_group_name_H-M   'P 1'
#
loop_
_entity.id
_entity.type
_entity.pdbx_description
1 polymer ?
#
loop_
_entity_poly.entity_id
_entity_poly.type
_entity_poly.pdbx_seq_one_letter_code
_entity_poly.pdbx_strand_id
1 'polypeptide(L)'
;MLENAINIASCDGQLQERTDAANARNQALDFINELGWLLRRNHMRSATEGTKFSQNTFALRRFRHLMSFAMCREWSAVVKKLLDILFSGTVDADRQSPTELALSENLLHSAVQMNSRPMVELLLRYVPVKASKETDLDCFLFRPDMLGPLGITPLHIAASNNGAESILDALTDDPELLGIKAWKNLRDCNGFTPEDYALAQGHDSYIRLVQNKIDKQHHQSRVVLNIPGVVSYELADALKSGKPNLFQITKSCLSREQPYCNRCSQTLAYPNSVARTMLYRPVMLSLVGIAAVFVCMGLLFKTPPQVFYVFPSFRWELLDYGFMERVTYAMMLSLVG
;
A
#
# COMPACT_ATOMS: atom_id res chain seq x y z
N MET A 1 -2.54 10.47 55.35
CA MET A 1 -1.39 10.58 54.42
C MET A 1 -1.70 10.13 52.98
N LEU A 2 -2.96 9.93 52.57
CA LEU A 2 -3.31 9.59 51.18
C LEU A 2 -3.55 10.80 50.26
N GLU A 3 -3.93 11.96 50.81
CA GLU A 3 -4.27 13.16 50.03
C GLU A 3 -3.07 13.78 49.31
N ASN A 4 -1.85 13.62 49.84
CA ASN A 4 -0.64 14.10 49.17
C ASN A 4 -0.25 13.25 47.94
N ALA A 5 -0.58 11.96 47.91
CA ALA A 5 -0.22 11.10 46.77
C ALA A 5 -1.15 11.33 45.56
N ILE A 6 -2.42 11.68 45.79
CA ILE A 6 -3.40 11.97 44.74
C ILE A 6 -3.10 13.32 44.07
N ASN A 7 -2.66 14.32 44.84
CA ASN A 7 -2.26 15.63 44.31
C ASN A 7 -1.00 15.58 43.42
N ILE A 8 -0.04 14.70 43.72
CA ILE A 8 1.20 14.58 42.93
C ILE A 8 0.91 13.95 41.55
N ALA A 9 0.13 12.88 41.49
CA ALA A 9 -0.26 12.25 40.23
C ALA A 9 -1.12 13.17 39.34
N SER A 10 -1.96 14.02 39.96
CA SER A 10 -2.77 15.01 39.23
C SER A 10 -1.93 16.17 38.67
N CYS A 11 -0.82 16.54 39.30
CA CYS A 11 0.07 17.59 38.83
C CYS A 11 0.96 17.14 37.67
N ASP A 12 1.45 15.90 37.70
CA ASP A 12 2.30 15.35 36.64
C ASP A 12 1.56 15.24 35.29
N GLY A 13 0.27 14.85 35.32
CA GLY A 13 -0.58 14.83 34.13
C GLY A 13 -0.82 16.22 33.52
N GLN A 14 -1.05 17.23 34.36
CA GLN A 14 -1.24 18.62 33.90
C GLN A 14 0.05 19.26 33.35
N LEU A 15 1.20 18.89 33.89
CA LEU A 15 2.49 19.36 33.38
C LEU A 15 2.81 18.73 32.02
N GLN A 16 2.58 17.43 31.86
CA GLN A 16 2.78 16.72 30.59
C GLN A 16 1.85 17.26 29.49
N GLU A 17 0.56 17.45 29.79
CA GLU A 17 -0.42 18.02 28.85
C GLU A 17 -0.03 19.45 28.44
N ARG A 18 0.48 20.26 29.37
CA ARG A 18 0.95 21.62 29.08
C ARG A 18 2.21 21.62 28.20
N THR A 19 3.13 20.70 28.41
CA THR A 19 4.32 20.55 27.55
C THR A 19 3.95 20.05 26.16
N ASP A 20 3.01 19.12 26.06
CA ASP A 20 2.54 18.59 24.78
C ASP A 20 1.80 19.66 23.97
N ALA A 21 0.98 20.48 24.64
CA ALA A 21 0.33 21.64 24.04
C ALA A 21 1.33 22.70 23.55
N ALA A 22 2.39 22.98 24.34
CA ALA A 22 3.44 23.91 23.93
C ALA A 22 4.23 23.38 22.72
N ASN A 23 4.53 22.09 22.70
CA ASN A 23 5.22 21.43 21.58
C ASN A 23 4.36 21.45 20.31
N ALA A 24 3.07 21.12 20.41
CA ALA A 24 2.14 21.20 19.28
C ALA A 24 2.02 22.62 18.71
N ARG A 25 2.02 23.63 19.60
CA ARG A 25 2.03 25.04 19.19
C ARG A 25 3.31 25.40 18.44
N ASN A 26 4.48 24.99 18.93
CA ASN A 26 5.75 25.27 18.27
C ASN A 26 5.80 24.62 16.88
N GLN A 27 5.38 23.37 16.76
CA GLN A 27 5.28 22.69 15.46
C GLN A 27 4.34 23.39 14.48
N ALA A 28 3.20 23.89 14.96
CA ALA A 28 2.26 24.64 14.13
C ALA A 28 2.86 25.98 13.66
N LEU A 29 3.60 26.68 14.53
CA LEU A 29 4.29 27.92 14.17
C LEU A 29 5.39 27.67 13.13
N ASP A 30 6.19 26.62 13.31
CA ASP A 30 7.22 26.22 12.36
C ASP A 30 6.60 25.90 10.99
N PHE A 31 5.50 25.12 10.98
CA PHE A 31 4.77 24.83 9.75
C PHE A 31 4.26 26.10 9.04
N ILE A 32 3.64 27.02 9.77
CA ILE A 32 3.10 28.28 9.20
C ILE A 32 4.24 29.13 8.63
N ASN A 33 5.36 29.22 9.34
CA ASN A 33 6.54 29.97 8.88
C ASN A 33 7.11 29.36 7.58
N GLU A 34 7.27 28.04 7.53
CA GLU A 34 7.73 27.29 6.35
C GLU A 34 6.78 27.46 5.16
N LEU A 35 5.48 27.31 5.40
CA LEU A 35 4.44 27.45 4.38
C LEU A 35 4.38 28.89 3.85
N GLY A 36 4.44 29.89 4.73
CA GLY A 36 4.46 31.30 4.35
C GLY A 36 5.68 31.64 3.48
N TRP A 37 6.84 31.08 3.81
CA TRP A 37 8.07 31.25 3.04
C TRP A 37 7.98 30.59 1.65
N LEU A 38 7.34 29.42 1.55
CA LEU A 38 7.05 28.73 0.28
C LEU A 38 6.08 29.55 -0.59
N LEU A 39 4.96 30.01 -0.02
CA LEU A 39 3.93 30.76 -0.73
C LEU A 39 4.44 32.08 -1.28
N ARG A 40 5.22 32.82 -0.47
CA ARG A 40 5.88 34.06 -0.92
C ARG A 40 6.76 33.81 -2.14
N ARG A 41 7.55 32.72 -2.13
CA ARG A 41 8.37 32.36 -3.29
C ARG A 41 7.56 32.02 -4.53
N ASN A 42 6.53 31.19 -4.37
CA ASN A 42 5.68 30.80 -5.49
C ASN A 42 5.05 32.04 -6.15
N HIS A 43 4.60 33.02 -5.34
CA HIS A 43 4.08 34.29 -5.83
C HIS A 43 5.13 35.13 -6.58
N MET A 44 6.34 35.25 -6.03
CA MET A 44 7.42 35.99 -6.71
C MET A 44 7.79 35.34 -8.05
N ARG A 45 7.78 34.02 -8.14
CA ARG A 45 8.04 33.28 -9.38
C ARG A 45 6.96 33.53 -10.42
N SER A 46 5.68 33.46 -10.07
CA SER A 46 4.58 33.75 -11.01
C SER A 46 4.58 35.20 -11.50
N ALA A 47 5.14 36.13 -10.73
CA ALA A 47 5.24 37.54 -11.12
C ALA A 47 6.45 37.88 -12.00
N THR A 48 7.48 37.01 -12.06
CA THR A 48 8.80 37.32 -12.64
C THR A 48 9.11 36.45 -13.86
N GLU A 49 8.13 36.14 -14.71
CA GLU A 49 8.30 35.29 -15.90
C GLU A 49 9.32 35.84 -16.95
N GLY A 50 9.94 37.00 -16.74
CA GLY A 50 10.83 37.66 -17.70
C GLY A 50 12.30 37.86 -17.31
N THR A 51 12.73 37.65 -16.06
CA THR A 51 14.08 38.07 -15.62
C THR A 51 14.83 36.93 -14.94
N LYS A 52 15.96 36.52 -15.53
CA LYS A 52 16.89 35.49 -15.04
C LYS A 52 17.58 35.94 -13.74
N PHE A 53 16.85 36.05 -12.64
CA PHE A 53 17.47 36.05 -11.32
C PHE A 53 17.69 34.61 -10.87
N SER A 54 18.83 34.41 -10.20
CA SER A 54 19.30 33.15 -9.65
C SER A 54 18.15 32.37 -8.98
N GLN A 55 17.97 31.14 -9.46
CA GLN A 55 16.95 30.18 -9.06
C GLN A 55 17.15 29.79 -7.59
N ASN A 56 16.68 30.61 -6.66
CA ASN A 56 16.68 30.25 -5.25
C ASN A 56 15.46 29.35 -4.96
N THR A 57 15.52 28.13 -5.50
CA THR A 57 14.52 27.07 -5.38
C THR A 57 14.23 26.74 -3.91
N PHE A 58 13.01 26.31 -3.64
CA PHE A 58 12.67 25.86 -2.30
C PHE A 58 13.22 24.46 -2.07
N ALA A 59 13.96 24.26 -0.96
CA ALA A 59 14.62 22.99 -0.69
C ALA A 59 13.62 21.81 -0.56
N LEU A 60 13.87 20.73 -1.29
CA LEU A 60 13.00 19.55 -1.34
C LEU A 60 12.70 18.95 0.04
N ARG A 61 13.73 18.85 0.89
CA ARG A 61 13.59 18.29 2.25
C ARG A 61 12.56 19.03 3.10
N ARG A 62 12.51 20.36 2.99
CA ARG A 62 11.54 21.20 3.71
C ARG A 62 10.14 21.01 3.11
N PHE A 63 10.06 20.81 1.79
CA PHE A 63 8.79 20.61 1.11
C PHE A 63 8.15 19.27 1.50
N ARG A 64 8.96 18.21 1.57
CA ARG A 64 8.54 16.90 2.09
C ARG A 64 7.98 16.99 3.51
N HIS A 65 8.63 17.76 4.39
CA HIS A 65 8.11 17.99 5.74
C HIS A 65 6.76 18.72 5.73
N LEU A 66 6.59 19.76 4.91
CA LEU A 66 5.31 20.46 4.75
C LEU A 66 4.22 19.52 4.24
N MET A 67 4.53 18.71 3.22
CA MET A 67 3.60 17.75 2.63
C MET A 67 3.16 16.70 3.66
N SER A 68 4.13 16.04 4.31
CA SER A 68 3.87 15.04 5.34
C SER A 68 3.06 15.61 6.50
N PHE A 69 3.41 16.81 7.00
CA PHE A 69 2.68 17.46 8.08
C PHE A 69 1.23 17.78 7.71
N ALA A 70 0.98 18.25 6.48
CA ALA A 70 -0.37 18.52 5.99
C ALA A 70 -1.18 17.22 5.78
N MET A 71 -0.54 16.16 5.29
CA MET A 71 -1.14 14.84 5.12
C MET A 71 -1.58 14.23 6.46
N CYS A 72 -0.70 14.21 7.46
CA CYS A 72 -0.99 13.68 8.80
C CYS A 72 -2.15 14.39 9.52
N ARG A 73 -2.49 15.62 9.09
CA ARG A 73 -3.60 16.41 9.64
C ARG A 73 -4.83 16.45 8.72
N GLU A 74 -4.83 15.66 7.65
CA GLU A 74 -5.92 15.58 6.68
C GLU A 74 -6.30 16.93 6.03
N TRP A 75 -5.33 17.84 5.89
CA TRP A 75 -5.56 19.16 5.31
C TRP A 75 -5.58 19.12 3.78
N SER A 76 -6.62 18.53 3.19
CA SER A 76 -6.71 18.25 1.75
C SER A 76 -6.48 19.49 0.88
N ALA A 77 -7.05 20.64 1.25
CA ALA A 77 -6.85 21.89 0.52
C ALA A 77 -5.38 22.36 0.52
N VAL A 78 -4.68 22.15 1.63
CA VAL A 78 -3.25 22.51 1.76
C VAL A 78 -2.41 21.52 0.94
N VAL A 79 -2.69 20.23 1.02
CA VAL A 79 -2.03 19.20 0.20
C VAL A 79 -2.18 19.50 -1.29
N LYS A 80 -3.39 19.80 -1.75
CA LYS A 80 -3.63 20.24 -3.13
C LYS A 80 -2.80 21.46 -3.49
N LYS A 81 -2.77 22.48 -2.62
CA LYS A 81 -1.99 23.70 -2.87
C LYS A 81 -0.49 23.40 -2.96
N LEU A 82 0.02 22.50 -2.13
CA LEU A 82 1.42 22.07 -2.16
C LEU A 82 1.73 21.32 -3.46
N LEU A 83 0.84 20.43 -3.92
CA LEU A 83 0.96 19.79 -5.23
C LEU A 83 0.94 20.83 -6.36
N ASP A 84 0.02 21.79 -6.34
CA ASP A 84 -0.04 22.88 -7.34
C ASP A 84 1.29 23.67 -7.39
N ILE A 85 1.93 23.91 -6.24
CA ILE A 85 3.24 24.59 -6.12
C ILE A 85 4.40 23.70 -6.63
N LEU A 86 4.34 22.39 -6.38
CA LEU A 86 5.31 21.44 -6.91
C LEU A 86 5.32 21.50 -8.44
N PHE A 87 4.15 21.40 -9.07
CA PHE A 87 4.00 21.49 -10.52
C PHE A 87 4.22 22.91 -11.07
N SER A 88 4.17 23.95 -10.23
CA SER A 88 4.58 25.30 -10.63
C SER A 88 6.10 25.39 -10.90
N GLY A 89 6.86 24.42 -10.37
CA GLY A 89 8.31 24.27 -10.47
C GLY A 89 9.08 25.01 -9.38
N THR A 90 8.41 25.55 -8.36
CA THR A 90 9.01 26.38 -7.30
C THR A 90 9.98 25.61 -6.39
N VAL A 91 9.77 24.30 -6.28
CA VAL A 91 10.57 23.38 -5.45
C VAL A 91 11.76 22.88 -6.25
N ASP A 92 12.91 22.73 -5.59
CA ASP A 92 14.07 22.05 -6.17
C ASP A 92 13.76 20.56 -6.32
N ALA A 93 13.74 20.05 -7.54
CA ALA A 93 13.36 18.66 -7.80
C ALA A 93 14.56 17.71 -7.82
N ASP A 94 15.77 18.15 -7.46
CA ASP A 94 16.99 17.32 -7.39
C ASP A 94 17.16 16.40 -8.64
N ARG A 95 16.82 16.93 -9.84
CA ARG A 95 16.82 16.28 -11.16
C ARG A 95 15.63 15.38 -11.52
N GLN A 96 14.69 15.13 -10.61
CA GLN A 96 13.45 14.39 -10.91
C GLN A 96 12.41 15.30 -11.58
N SER A 97 11.52 14.72 -12.39
CA SER A 97 10.35 15.48 -12.84
C SER A 97 9.38 15.72 -11.67
N PRO A 98 8.58 16.81 -11.66
CA PRO A 98 7.57 17.04 -10.63
C PRO A 98 6.59 15.86 -10.48
N THR A 99 6.29 15.18 -11.59
CA THR A 99 5.46 13.98 -11.65
C THR A 99 6.13 12.81 -10.92
N GLU A 100 7.37 12.47 -11.27
CA GLU A 100 8.13 11.39 -10.60
C GLU A 100 8.25 11.65 -9.11
N LEU A 101 8.54 12.91 -8.74
CA LEU A 101 8.66 13.30 -7.34
C LEU A 101 7.34 13.09 -6.60
N ALA A 102 6.21 13.58 -7.13
CA ALA A 102 4.90 13.41 -6.52
C ALA A 102 4.49 11.94 -6.35
N LEU A 103 4.77 11.10 -7.36
CA LEU A 103 4.45 9.66 -7.31
C LEU A 103 5.35 8.93 -6.30
N SER A 104 6.62 9.35 -6.16
CA SER A 104 7.56 8.74 -5.21
C SER A 104 7.17 8.94 -3.73
N GLU A 105 6.37 9.96 -3.42
CA GLU A 105 5.88 10.21 -2.07
C GLU A 105 4.73 9.28 -1.65
N ASN A 106 4.17 8.48 -2.58
CA ASN A 106 3.09 7.50 -2.31
C ASN A 106 1.89 8.08 -1.54
N LEU A 107 1.52 9.33 -1.85
CA LEU A 107 0.50 10.08 -1.11
C LEU A 107 -0.85 9.36 -1.03
N LEU A 108 -1.25 8.68 -2.11
CA LEU A 108 -2.51 7.93 -2.15
C LEU A 108 -2.48 6.73 -1.20
N HIS A 109 -1.37 5.98 -1.15
CA HIS A 109 -1.18 4.89 -0.19
C HIS A 109 -1.25 5.40 1.25
N SER A 110 -0.57 6.50 1.55
CA SER A 110 -0.62 7.12 2.88
C SER A 110 -2.03 7.58 3.25
N ALA A 111 -2.77 8.20 2.31
CA ALA A 111 -4.16 8.62 2.54
C ALA A 111 -5.08 7.44 2.88
N VAL A 112 -4.92 6.32 2.18
CA VAL A 112 -5.67 5.08 2.45
C VAL A 112 -5.28 4.48 3.80
N GLN A 113 -3.99 4.45 4.14
CA GLN A 113 -3.51 3.95 5.42
C GLN A 113 -4.04 4.77 6.61
N MET A 114 -4.21 6.09 6.43
CA MET A 114 -4.84 6.98 7.40
C MET A 114 -6.37 6.88 7.43
N ASN A 115 -6.99 6.07 6.56
CA ASN A 115 -8.44 5.96 6.41
C ASN A 115 -9.13 7.32 6.11
N SER A 116 -8.45 8.23 5.38
CA SER A 116 -8.94 9.59 5.12
C SER A 116 -9.66 9.69 3.77
N ARG A 117 -10.98 9.57 3.78
CA ARG A 117 -11.81 9.66 2.57
C ARG A 117 -11.63 10.99 1.81
N PRO A 118 -11.65 12.17 2.45
CA PRO A 118 -11.49 13.44 1.74
C PRO A 118 -10.14 13.57 1.03
N MET A 119 -9.07 13.03 1.65
CA MET A 119 -7.75 13.04 1.06
C MET A 119 -7.67 12.09 -0.16
N VAL A 120 -8.24 10.89 -0.04
CA VAL A 120 -8.31 9.93 -1.16
C VAL A 120 -9.07 10.51 -2.34
N GLU A 121 -10.27 11.07 -2.11
CA GLU A 121 -11.07 11.69 -3.17
C GLU A 121 -10.35 12.87 -3.83
N LEU A 122 -9.64 13.69 -3.05
CA LEU A 122 -8.85 14.78 -3.58
C LEU A 122 -7.72 14.29 -4.48
N LEU A 123 -6.98 13.26 -4.05
CA LEU A 123 -5.84 12.74 -4.80
C LEU A 123 -6.30 12.04 -6.09
N LEU A 124 -7.36 11.22 -6.03
CA LEU A 124 -7.91 10.55 -7.22
C LEU A 124 -8.42 11.53 -8.29
N ARG A 125 -8.85 12.73 -7.87
CA ARG A 125 -9.36 13.78 -8.77
C ARG A 125 -8.32 14.86 -9.08
N TYR A 126 -7.08 14.71 -8.61
CA TYR A 126 -6.05 15.72 -8.80
C TYR A 126 -5.49 15.67 -10.22
N VAL A 127 -5.60 16.80 -10.92
CA VAL A 127 -5.06 17.02 -12.26
C VAL A 127 -4.04 18.16 -12.22
N PRO A 128 -2.76 17.94 -12.61
CA PRO A 128 -1.75 18.99 -12.63
C PRO A 128 -2.07 20.11 -13.63
N VAL A 129 -2.02 21.37 -13.18
CA VAL A 129 -2.39 22.55 -13.99
C VAL A 129 -1.45 22.83 -15.18
N LYS A 130 -0.28 22.16 -15.27
CA LYS A 130 0.74 22.41 -16.31
C LYS A 130 0.99 21.23 -17.26
N ALA A 131 -0.05 20.51 -17.67
CA ALA A 131 0.08 19.65 -18.85
C ALA A 131 0.25 20.54 -20.10
N SER A 132 1.46 20.58 -20.63
CA SER A 132 1.82 21.27 -21.87
C SER A 132 0.92 20.82 -23.03
N LYS A 133 0.64 21.75 -23.94
CA LYS A 133 -0.26 21.68 -25.10
C LYS A 133 -0.07 20.56 -26.13
N GLU A 134 0.71 19.51 -25.86
CA GLU A 134 0.97 18.44 -26.82
C GLU A 134 1.12 17.11 -26.10
N THR A 135 0.00 16.57 -25.60
CA THR A 135 -0.36 15.14 -25.60
C THR A 135 -1.75 15.07 -24.95
N ASP A 136 -2.73 14.67 -25.75
CA ASP A 136 -4.10 14.40 -25.32
C ASP A 136 -4.11 13.47 -24.10
N LEU A 137 -4.56 14.01 -22.97
CA LEU A 137 -5.43 13.43 -21.94
C LEU A 137 -5.16 14.15 -20.61
N ASP A 138 -6.21 14.74 -20.04
CA ASP A 138 -6.27 15.15 -18.62
C ASP A 138 -6.14 13.90 -17.73
N CYS A 139 -4.94 13.31 -17.66
CA CYS A 139 -4.70 12.09 -16.93
C CYS A 139 -4.65 12.40 -15.43
N PHE A 140 -5.45 11.67 -14.65
CA PHE A 140 -5.38 11.72 -13.21
C PHE A 140 -4.02 11.21 -12.74
N LEU A 141 -3.33 12.02 -11.93
CA LEU A 141 -1.97 11.72 -11.51
C LEU A 141 -1.90 10.48 -10.61
N PHE A 142 -2.83 10.39 -9.66
CA PHE A 142 -2.89 9.30 -8.68
C PHE A 142 -3.98 8.33 -9.07
N ARG A 143 -3.64 7.05 -9.15
CA ARG A 143 -4.56 6.00 -9.59
C ARG A 143 -4.62 4.85 -8.59
N PRO A 144 -5.78 4.18 -8.44
CA PRO A 144 -5.96 3.12 -7.45
C PRO A 144 -5.22 1.81 -7.80
N ASP A 145 -4.77 1.66 -9.05
CA ASP A 145 -4.01 0.52 -9.57
C ASP A 145 -2.48 0.70 -9.47
N MET A 146 -2.01 1.85 -8.99
CA MET A 146 -0.58 2.11 -8.87
C MET A 146 0.08 1.25 -7.80
N LEU A 147 1.18 0.60 -8.19
CA LEU A 147 2.05 -0.12 -7.28
C LEU A 147 2.86 0.89 -6.45
N GLY A 148 2.76 0.78 -5.13
CA GLY A 148 3.57 1.53 -4.19
C GLY A 148 4.74 0.70 -3.67
N PRO A 149 5.24 1.02 -2.46
CA PRO A 149 6.23 0.21 -1.78
C PRO A 149 5.77 -1.25 -1.68
N LEU A 150 6.70 -2.18 -1.83
CA LEU A 150 6.42 -3.63 -1.83
C LEU A 150 5.49 -4.11 -2.95
N GLY A 151 5.25 -3.31 -3.99
CA GLY A 151 4.34 -3.69 -5.07
C GLY A 151 2.89 -3.83 -4.62
N ILE A 152 2.51 -3.14 -3.55
CA ILE A 152 1.16 -3.15 -3.00
C ILE A 152 0.41 -1.92 -3.54
N THR A 153 -0.83 -2.09 -3.98
CA THR A 153 -1.65 -0.96 -4.43
C THR A 153 -2.51 -0.38 -3.31
N PRO A 154 -3.02 0.85 -3.46
CA PRO A 154 -3.95 1.43 -2.49
C PRO A 154 -5.18 0.53 -2.23
N LEU A 155 -5.66 -0.20 -3.24
CA LEU A 155 -6.76 -1.17 -3.08
C LEU A 155 -6.42 -2.33 -2.15
N HIS A 156 -5.20 -2.89 -2.23
CA HIS A 156 -4.77 -3.95 -1.32
C HIS A 156 -4.74 -3.46 0.13
N ILE A 157 -4.26 -2.23 0.37
CA ILE A 157 -4.24 -1.61 1.70
C ILE A 157 -5.68 -1.39 2.22
N ALA A 158 -6.58 -0.89 1.38
CA ALA A 158 -7.98 -0.70 1.77
C ALA A 158 -8.69 -2.03 2.06
N ALA A 159 -8.41 -3.08 1.28
CA ALA A 159 -9.00 -4.40 1.46
C ALA A 159 -8.54 -5.08 2.75
N SER A 160 -7.29 -4.87 3.16
CA SER A 160 -6.74 -5.43 4.39
C SER A 160 -7.14 -4.66 5.65
N ASN A 161 -7.42 -3.36 5.54
CA ASN A 161 -7.78 -2.52 6.68
C ASN A 161 -9.23 -2.73 7.13
N ASN A 162 -9.43 -2.82 8.45
CA ASN A 162 -10.75 -2.85 9.04
C ASN A 162 -11.39 -1.44 9.04
N GLY A 163 -12.70 -1.34 8.79
CA GLY A 163 -13.42 -0.06 8.74
C GLY A 163 -13.10 0.85 7.55
N ALA A 164 -12.49 0.30 6.49
CA ALA A 164 -12.09 1.01 5.26
C ALA A 164 -13.15 0.94 4.14
N GLU A 165 -14.39 0.54 4.44
CA GLU A 165 -15.48 0.42 3.45
C GLU A 165 -15.68 1.73 2.67
N SER A 166 -15.65 2.87 3.36
CA SER A 166 -15.80 4.20 2.73
C SER A 166 -14.61 4.59 1.83
N ILE A 167 -13.43 4.04 2.10
CA ILE A 167 -12.23 4.26 1.28
C ILE A 167 -12.25 3.34 0.08
N LEU A 168 -12.63 2.08 0.26
CA LEU A 168 -12.81 1.13 -0.83
C LEU A 168 -13.88 1.64 -1.81
N ASP A 169 -14.97 2.21 -1.29
CA ASP A 169 -15.99 2.90 -2.07
C ASP A 169 -15.38 4.01 -2.93
N ALA A 170 -14.59 4.92 -2.33
CA ALA A 170 -13.95 6.02 -3.06
C ALA A 170 -12.90 5.54 -4.09
N LEU A 171 -12.11 4.51 -3.77
CA LEU A 171 -11.10 3.93 -4.68
C LEU A 171 -11.72 3.19 -5.87
N THR A 172 -12.94 2.68 -5.72
CA THR A 172 -13.67 1.98 -6.78
C THR A 172 -14.61 2.88 -7.58
N ASP A 173 -14.93 4.07 -7.06
CA ASP A 173 -15.60 5.15 -7.80
C ASP A 173 -14.60 6.16 -8.38
N ASP A 174 -13.40 5.68 -8.75
CA ASP A 174 -12.39 6.52 -9.38
C ASP A 174 -12.85 6.98 -10.78
N PRO A 175 -12.42 8.16 -11.25
CA PRO A 175 -12.89 8.73 -12.52
C PRO A 175 -12.65 7.83 -13.75
N GLU A 176 -11.61 7.01 -13.72
CA GLU A 176 -11.20 6.14 -14.84
C GLU A 176 -11.74 4.70 -14.70
N LEU A 177 -12.49 4.42 -13.62
CA LEU A 177 -12.99 3.10 -13.24
C LEU A 177 -11.88 2.02 -13.25
N LEU A 178 -10.65 2.43 -12.91
CA LEU A 178 -9.50 1.54 -12.80
C LEU A 178 -9.59 0.69 -11.54
N GLY A 179 -10.17 1.21 -10.47
CA GLY A 179 -10.27 0.51 -9.19
C GLY A 179 -11.10 -0.77 -9.31
N ILE A 180 -12.23 -0.69 -10.01
CA ILE A 180 -13.10 -1.86 -10.28
C ILE A 180 -12.37 -2.91 -11.13
N LYS A 181 -11.61 -2.48 -12.15
CA LYS A 181 -10.84 -3.39 -13.01
C LYS A 181 -9.70 -4.05 -12.24
N ALA A 182 -9.04 -3.31 -11.36
CA ALA A 182 -7.92 -3.79 -10.56
C ALA A 182 -8.35 -4.78 -9.47
N TRP A 183 -9.57 -4.66 -8.93
CA TRP A 183 -10.09 -5.47 -7.82
C TRP A 183 -9.86 -6.98 -7.95
N LYS A 184 -10.10 -7.56 -9.15
CA LYS A 184 -9.96 -9.01 -9.41
C LYS A 184 -8.74 -9.40 -10.24
N ASN A 185 -8.17 -8.45 -10.96
CA ASN A 185 -7.17 -8.74 -12.00
C ASN A 185 -5.76 -8.37 -11.56
N LEU A 186 -5.63 -7.32 -10.75
CA LEU A 186 -4.32 -6.81 -10.37
C LEU A 186 -3.79 -7.62 -9.19
N ARG A 187 -2.54 -8.08 -9.32
CA ARG A 187 -1.85 -8.87 -8.31
C ARG A 187 -0.71 -8.07 -7.72
N ASP A 188 -0.50 -8.22 -6.43
CA ASP A 188 0.67 -7.71 -5.72
C ASP A 188 1.94 -8.53 -6.02
N CYS A 189 3.04 -8.20 -5.35
CA CYS A 189 4.30 -8.94 -5.49
C CYS A 189 4.23 -10.40 -4.99
N ASN A 190 3.25 -10.72 -4.16
CA ASN A 190 2.99 -12.07 -3.64
C ASN A 190 2.02 -12.87 -4.54
N GLY A 191 1.47 -12.24 -5.58
CA GLY A 191 0.53 -12.85 -6.50
C GLY A 191 -0.93 -12.83 -6.04
N PHE A 192 -1.26 -12.14 -4.95
CA PHE A 192 -2.61 -12.01 -4.41
C PHE A 192 -3.30 -10.77 -4.96
N THR A 193 -4.63 -10.85 -5.11
CA THR A 193 -5.48 -9.74 -5.55
C THR A 193 -6.06 -8.99 -4.35
N PRO A 194 -6.56 -7.75 -4.51
CA PRO A 194 -7.28 -7.05 -3.45
C PRO A 194 -8.48 -7.85 -2.92
N GLU A 195 -9.19 -8.58 -3.79
CA GLU A 195 -10.28 -9.49 -3.40
C GLU A 195 -9.78 -10.61 -2.46
N ASP A 196 -8.62 -11.21 -2.76
CA ASP A 196 -8.02 -12.25 -1.92
C ASP A 196 -7.67 -11.72 -0.52
N TYR A 197 -7.20 -10.47 -0.41
CA TYR A 197 -6.94 -9.82 0.87
C TYR A 197 -8.23 -9.60 1.69
N ALA A 198 -9.31 -9.13 1.04
CA ALA A 198 -10.59 -8.94 1.72
C ALA A 198 -11.18 -10.29 2.19
N LEU A 199 -11.07 -11.34 1.37
CA LEU A 199 -11.48 -12.70 1.73
C LEU A 199 -10.68 -13.24 2.93
N ALA A 200 -9.35 -13.06 2.92
CA ALA A 200 -8.49 -13.53 4.00
C ALA A 200 -8.79 -12.84 5.35
N GLN A 201 -9.25 -11.59 5.32
CA GLN A 201 -9.68 -10.85 6.52
C GLN A 201 -11.15 -11.10 6.90
N GLY A 202 -11.94 -11.81 6.07
CA GLY A 202 -13.36 -12.04 6.31
C GLY A 202 -14.24 -10.80 6.09
N HIS A 203 -13.80 -9.86 5.24
CA HIS A 203 -14.54 -8.63 4.92
C HIS A 203 -15.60 -8.86 3.82
N ASP A 204 -16.64 -9.65 4.11
CA ASP A 204 -17.71 -9.97 3.16
C ASP A 204 -18.48 -8.73 2.65
N SER A 205 -18.61 -7.70 3.50
CA SER A 205 -19.24 -6.43 3.11
C SER A 205 -18.49 -5.74 1.97
N TYR A 206 -17.17 -5.78 1.99
CA TYR A 206 -16.31 -5.15 0.98
C TYR A 206 -16.47 -5.84 -0.37
N ILE A 207 -16.46 -7.18 -0.36
CA ILE A 207 -16.65 -8.00 -1.56
C ILE A 207 -18.01 -7.71 -2.18
N ARG A 208 -19.07 -7.69 -1.36
CA ARG A 208 -20.43 -7.36 -1.82
C ARG A 208 -20.52 -5.94 -2.38
N LEU A 209 -19.88 -4.96 -1.75
CA LEU A 209 -19.85 -3.58 -2.21
C LEU A 209 -19.25 -3.49 -3.62
N VAL A 210 -18.05 -4.05 -3.81
CA VAL A 210 -17.36 -3.96 -5.11
C VAL A 210 -18.06 -4.80 -6.18
N GLN A 211 -18.55 -6.00 -5.83
CA GLN A 211 -19.31 -6.82 -6.78
C GLN A 211 -20.58 -6.12 -7.27
N ASN A 212 -21.32 -5.45 -6.39
CA ASN A 212 -22.49 -4.66 -6.79
C ASN A 212 -22.11 -3.53 -7.77
N LYS A 213 -20.92 -2.94 -7.65
CA LYS A 213 -20.43 -1.91 -8.59
C LYS A 213 -20.03 -2.51 -9.94
N ILE A 214 -19.35 -3.66 -9.93
CA ILE A 214 -19.01 -4.44 -11.14
C ILE A 214 -20.29 -4.76 -11.93
N ASP A 215 -21.31 -5.29 -11.26
CA ASP A 215 -22.57 -5.68 -11.90
C ASP A 215 -23.28 -4.46 -12.50
N LYS A 216 -23.35 -3.34 -11.76
CA LYS A 216 -23.90 -2.07 -12.26
C LYS A 216 -23.16 -1.55 -13.50
N GLN A 217 -21.83 -1.63 -13.52
CA GLN A 217 -21.01 -1.22 -14.67
C GLN A 217 -21.29 -2.09 -15.91
N HIS A 218 -21.46 -3.40 -15.72
CA HIS A 218 -21.86 -4.31 -16.81
C HIS A 218 -23.27 -4.02 -17.34
N HIS A 219 -24.19 -3.56 -16.49
CA HIS A 219 -25.52 -3.14 -16.92
C HIS A 219 -25.50 -1.80 -17.69
N GLN A 220 -24.65 -0.84 -17.29
CA GLN A 220 -24.48 0.42 -18.01
C GLN A 220 -23.79 0.24 -19.37
N SER A 221 -22.87 -0.73 -19.49
CA SER A 221 -22.20 -1.05 -20.76
C SER A 221 -23.06 -1.91 -21.70
N ARG A 222 -24.09 -2.60 -21.20
CA ARG A 222 -25.12 -3.27 -22.01
C ARG A 222 -26.18 -2.27 -22.48
N VAL A 223 -25.81 -1.38 -23.40
CA VAL A 223 -26.77 -0.62 -24.20
C VAL A 223 -27.48 -1.60 -25.14
N VAL A 224 -28.72 -1.95 -24.83
CA VAL A 224 -29.57 -2.75 -25.73
C VAL A 224 -29.98 -1.86 -26.90
N LEU A 225 -29.26 -1.96 -28.02
CA LEU A 225 -29.71 -1.42 -29.31
C LEU A 225 -30.87 -2.29 -29.79
N ASN A 226 -32.09 -1.82 -29.53
CA ASN A 226 -33.29 -2.43 -30.09
C ASN A 226 -33.34 -2.01 -31.57
N ILE A 227 -32.78 -2.83 -32.46
CA ILE A 227 -32.92 -2.64 -33.91
C ILE A 227 -34.36 -3.02 -34.26
N PRO A 228 -35.23 -2.07 -34.66
CA PRO A 228 -36.59 -2.41 -35.07
C PRO A 228 -36.51 -3.17 -36.39
N GLY A 229 -36.71 -4.49 -36.31
CA GLY A 229 -36.85 -5.33 -37.49
C GLY A 229 -38.11 -4.94 -38.24
N VAL A 230 -37.96 -4.47 -39.48
CA VAL A 230 -39.05 -4.40 -40.45
C VAL A 230 -39.50 -5.83 -40.74
N VAL A 231 -40.70 -6.18 -40.29
CA VAL A 231 -41.36 -7.45 -40.61
C VAL A 231 -42.29 -7.22 -41.80
N SER A 232 -42.19 -8.09 -42.81
CA SER A 232 -43.27 -8.67 -43.64
C SER A 232 -42.60 -9.22 -44.90
N TYR A 233 -42.77 -10.49 -45.29
CA TYR A 233 -44.05 -11.07 -45.67
C TYR A 233 -44.15 -12.58 -45.43
N GLU A 234 -45.39 -12.98 -45.23
CA GLU A 234 -45.91 -14.34 -45.10
C GLU A 234 -45.64 -15.19 -46.35
N LEU A 235 -45.33 -16.47 -46.16
CA LEU A 235 -45.76 -17.53 -47.05
C LEU A 235 -46.14 -18.75 -46.20
N ALA A 236 -47.42 -19.09 -46.26
CA ALA A 236 -48.03 -20.18 -45.54
C ALA A 236 -47.70 -21.56 -46.13
N ASP A 237 -47.74 -22.55 -45.24
CA ASP A 237 -48.11 -23.96 -45.43
C ASP A 237 -47.33 -24.85 -46.42
N ALA A 238 -46.49 -25.72 -45.86
CA ALA A 238 -46.39 -27.11 -46.31
C ALA A 238 -45.84 -28.05 -45.21
N LEU A 239 -46.73 -28.95 -44.77
CA LEU A 239 -46.47 -30.33 -44.32
C LEU A 239 -45.75 -30.63 -42.98
N LYS A 240 -46.60 -31.15 -42.10
CA LYS A 240 -46.39 -32.03 -40.93
C LYS A 240 -45.24 -33.04 -41.06
N SER A 241 -44.71 -33.36 -39.87
CA SER A 241 -44.15 -34.64 -39.40
C SER A 241 -42.61 -34.77 -39.34
N GLY A 242 -42.10 -34.92 -38.11
CA GLY A 242 -40.75 -35.42 -37.85
C GLY A 242 -40.12 -34.84 -36.58
N LYS A 243 -39.87 -35.71 -35.60
CA LYS A 243 -39.28 -35.43 -34.27
C LYS A 243 -37.82 -34.88 -34.32
N PRO A 244 -37.32 -34.34 -33.20
CA PRO A 244 -36.22 -33.38 -33.15
C PRO A 244 -34.85 -34.02 -32.87
N ASN A 245 -33.78 -33.46 -33.44
CA ASN A 245 -32.42 -33.70 -32.97
C ASN A 245 -31.93 -32.54 -32.09
N LEU A 246 -32.11 -32.77 -30.80
CA LEU A 246 -31.43 -32.18 -29.66
C LEU A 246 -29.91 -32.41 -29.77
N PHE A 247 -29.11 -31.34 -29.86
CA PHE A 247 -27.66 -31.42 -29.59
C PHE A 247 -27.39 -30.85 -28.20
N GLN A 248 -27.37 -31.76 -27.23
CA GLN A 248 -26.95 -31.55 -25.85
C GLN A 248 -25.48 -31.96 -25.76
N ILE A 249 -24.59 -31.03 -25.45
CA ILE A 249 -23.19 -31.34 -25.12
C ILE A 249 -23.16 -31.62 -23.62
N THR A 250 -23.12 -32.91 -23.28
CA THR A 250 -22.92 -33.40 -21.92
C THR A 250 -21.63 -34.21 -21.84
N LYS A 251 -20.83 -33.85 -20.84
CA LYS A 251 -19.80 -34.64 -20.15
C LYS A 251 -20.03 -36.15 -20.19
N SER A 252 -18.98 -36.90 -20.47
CA SER A 252 -18.81 -38.28 -20.02
C SER A 252 -17.35 -38.53 -19.63
N CYS A 253 -17.12 -38.83 -18.36
CA CYS A 253 -15.94 -39.54 -17.88
C CYS A 253 -16.20 -41.05 -18.03
N LEU A 254 -15.20 -41.83 -18.47
CA LEU A 254 -14.78 -43.10 -17.85
C LEU A 254 -13.56 -43.71 -18.56
N SER A 255 -12.68 -44.25 -17.72
CA SER A 255 -11.35 -44.84 -17.93
C SER A 255 -11.18 -45.85 -19.06
N ARG A 256 -9.98 -45.87 -19.67
CA ARG A 256 -9.25 -47.12 -19.94
C ARG A 256 -7.73 -46.93 -20.17
N GLU A 257 -6.97 -47.67 -19.35
CA GLU A 257 -5.67 -48.34 -19.57
C GLU A 257 -4.39 -47.55 -19.96
N GLN A 258 -3.37 -47.74 -19.10
CA GLN A 258 -1.96 -47.41 -19.28
C GLN A 258 -1.27 -48.32 -20.30
N PRO A 259 -0.15 -47.86 -20.89
CA PRO A 259 1.04 -48.68 -21.00
C PRO A 259 2.29 -48.03 -20.40
N TYR A 260 3.05 -48.90 -19.74
CA TYR A 260 4.27 -48.76 -18.94
C TYR A 260 5.53 -48.62 -19.81
N CYS A 261 6.50 -47.81 -19.37
CA CYS A 261 7.79 -47.58 -20.02
C CYS A 261 8.92 -48.39 -19.37
N ASN A 262 9.56 -49.28 -20.15
CA ASN A 262 10.62 -50.20 -19.70
C ASN A 262 12.03 -49.59 -19.83
N ARG A 263 12.32 -48.50 -19.10
CA ARG A 263 13.72 -48.03 -18.96
C ARG A 263 14.11 -47.43 -17.61
N CYS A 264 13.26 -47.60 -16.59
CA CYS A 264 13.51 -47.11 -15.24
C CYS A 264 13.39 -48.23 -14.20
N SER A 265 14.17 -49.31 -14.37
CA SER A 265 14.39 -50.29 -13.31
C SER A 265 15.68 -51.07 -13.57
N GLN A 266 16.79 -50.60 -13.02
CA GLN A 266 17.91 -51.47 -12.65
C GLN A 266 18.61 -50.89 -11.43
N THR A 267 18.19 -51.40 -10.28
CA THR A 267 18.89 -51.40 -9.00
C THR A 267 20.19 -52.19 -9.10
N LEU A 268 21.32 -51.60 -8.70
CA LEU A 268 22.52 -52.33 -8.34
C LEU A 268 23.11 -51.79 -7.02
N ALA A 269 23.02 -52.65 -6.02
CA ALA A 269 24.02 -53.01 -5.01
C ALA A 269 24.89 -51.91 -4.38
N TYR A 270 24.69 -51.78 -3.08
CA TYR A 270 25.63 -51.28 -2.09
C TYR A 270 26.99 -52.00 -2.13
N PRO A 271 28.10 -51.30 -1.84
CA PRO A 271 28.93 -51.79 -0.75
C PRO A 271 29.43 -50.70 0.22
N ASN A 272 29.58 -51.11 1.48
CA ASN A 272 30.27 -50.42 2.56
C ASN A 272 31.74 -50.11 2.22
N SER A 273 32.24 -48.94 2.64
CA SER A 273 33.49 -48.86 3.44
C SER A 273 33.76 -47.44 3.98
N VAL A 274 33.73 -47.37 5.31
CA VAL A 274 34.68 -46.68 6.21
C VAL A 274 35.54 -45.56 5.59
N ALA A 275 35.21 -44.31 5.88
CA ALA A 275 36.16 -43.27 6.28
C ALA A 275 35.42 -41.97 6.65
N ARG A 276 35.98 -41.22 7.60
CA ARG A 276 35.61 -39.84 8.01
C ARG A 276 34.62 -39.70 9.17
N THR A 277 34.79 -40.51 10.21
CA THR A 277 34.85 -39.91 11.55
C THR A 277 36.04 -38.94 11.55
N MET A 278 35.81 -37.63 11.50
CA MET A 278 36.73 -36.51 11.87
C MET A 278 36.24 -35.12 11.38
N LEU A 279 34.93 -34.88 11.27
CA LEU A 279 34.38 -33.52 10.99
C LEU A 279 33.49 -32.94 12.09
N TYR A 280 33.42 -33.59 13.25
CA TYR A 280 32.59 -33.13 14.38
C TYR A 280 33.28 -32.07 15.26
N ARG A 281 34.56 -31.75 15.04
CA ARG A 281 35.32 -30.82 15.91
C ARG A 281 35.23 -29.32 15.56
N PRO A 282 35.14 -28.87 14.29
CA PRO A 282 34.96 -27.45 14.00
C PRO A 282 33.53 -26.96 14.25
N VAL A 283 32.53 -27.85 14.06
CA VAL A 283 31.10 -27.53 14.18
C VAL A 283 30.65 -27.45 15.65
N MET A 284 31.25 -28.25 16.54
CA MET A 284 30.93 -28.18 17.98
C MET A 284 31.47 -26.90 18.63
N LEU A 285 32.62 -26.38 18.18
CA LEU A 285 33.18 -25.13 18.71
C LEU A 285 32.37 -23.90 18.28
N SER A 286 31.84 -23.88 17.05
CA SER A 286 30.95 -22.80 16.61
C SER A 286 29.60 -22.85 17.33
N LEU A 287 29.03 -24.04 17.55
CA LEU A 287 27.77 -24.19 18.30
C LEU A 287 27.91 -23.74 19.76
N VAL A 288 29.04 -24.06 20.41
CA VAL A 288 29.34 -23.61 21.78
C VAL A 288 29.56 -22.10 21.85
N GLY A 289 30.22 -21.51 20.85
CA GLY A 289 30.38 -20.05 20.76
C GLY A 289 29.04 -19.34 20.64
N ILE A 290 28.14 -19.83 19.77
CA ILE A 290 26.80 -19.28 19.60
C ILE A 290 25.98 -19.43 20.89
N ALA A 291 26.03 -20.60 21.54
CA ALA A 291 25.34 -20.82 22.81
C ALA A 291 25.83 -19.88 23.91
N ALA A 292 27.15 -19.63 24.00
CA ALA A 292 27.71 -18.69 24.97
C ALA A 292 27.23 -17.25 24.72
N VAL A 293 27.16 -16.80 23.46
CA VAL A 293 26.62 -15.47 23.12
C VAL A 293 25.15 -15.34 23.51
N PHE A 294 24.32 -16.35 23.25
CA PHE A 294 22.91 -16.34 23.64
C PHE A 294 22.71 -16.38 25.16
N VAL A 295 23.55 -17.12 25.90
CA VAL A 295 23.54 -17.10 27.37
C VAL A 295 23.98 -15.74 27.90
N CYS A 296 25.01 -15.11 27.33
CA CYS A 296 25.46 -13.77 27.70
C CYS A 296 24.41 -12.70 27.41
N MET A 297 23.74 -12.76 26.25
CA MET A 297 22.60 -11.89 25.94
C MET A 297 21.45 -12.13 26.94
N GLY A 298 21.11 -13.39 27.19
CA GLY A 298 20.09 -13.76 28.17
C GLY A 298 20.40 -13.26 29.58
N LEU A 299 21.68 -13.26 30.00
CA LEU A 299 22.13 -12.73 31.28
C LEU A 299 22.11 -11.19 31.33
N LEU A 300 22.55 -10.51 30.26
CA LEU A 300 22.45 -9.05 30.14
C LEU A 300 21.00 -8.56 30.19
N PHE A 301 20.06 -9.31 29.60
CA PHE A 301 18.64 -9.02 29.67
C PHE A 301 17.97 -9.48 30.97
N LYS A 302 18.60 -10.34 31.78
CA LYS A 302 18.09 -10.79 33.09
C LYS A 302 18.44 -9.84 34.24
N THR A 303 19.51 -9.07 34.11
CA THR A 303 19.76 -7.92 34.99
C THR A 303 18.94 -6.75 34.48
N PRO A 304 17.86 -6.33 35.16
CA PRO A 304 17.16 -5.11 34.77
C PRO A 304 18.16 -3.96 34.86
N PRO A 305 18.46 -3.20 33.78
CA PRO A 305 19.05 -1.90 33.97
C PRO A 305 18.00 -1.09 34.73
N GLN A 306 18.20 -0.88 36.03
CA GLN A 306 17.46 0.12 36.80
C GLN A 306 17.86 1.49 36.24
N VAL A 307 17.23 1.86 35.13
CA VAL A 307 17.22 3.23 34.65
C VAL A 307 16.25 3.96 35.56
N PHE A 308 16.78 4.60 36.61
CA PHE A 308 16.02 5.59 37.35
C PHE A 308 15.61 6.69 36.37
N TYR A 309 14.30 6.98 36.33
CA TYR A 309 13.62 7.99 35.51
C TYR A 309 13.11 7.57 34.13
N VAL A 310 12.07 6.72 34.10
CA VAL A 310 10.85 6.94 33.28
C VAL A 310 9.67 6.26 34.00
N PHE A 311 8.62 7.01 34.35
CA PHE A 311 7.28 6.45 34.57
C PHE A 311 6.48 6.61 33.28
N PRO A 312 5.73 5.58 32.84
CA PRO A 312 5.46 4.32 33.53
C PRO A 312 6.54 3.25 33.32
N SER A 313 6.63 2.31 34.26
CA SER A 313 7.59 1.21 34.25
C SER A 313 7.36 0.29 33.06
N PHE A 314 8.34 0.25 32.16
CA PHE A 314 8.37 -0.67 31.04
C PHE A 314 8.38 -2.12 31.56
N ARG A 315 7.31 -2.86 31.23
CA ARG A 315 7.17 -4.30 31.51
C ARG A 315 7.21 -5.04 30.18
N TRP A 316 8.14 -5.97 30.06
CA TRP A 316 8.30 -6.85 28.89
C TRP A 316 7.05 -7.69 28.57
N GLU A 317 6.14 -7.84 29.54
CA GLU A 317 4.91 -8.62 29.45
C GLU A 317 3.77 -7.94 28.65
N LEU A 318 3.93 -6.66 28.27
CA LEU A 318 2.93 -5.87 27.52
C LEU A 318 3.30 -5.66 26.04
N LEU A 319 4.35 -6.31 25.55
CA LEU A 319 4.76 -6.21 24.16
C LEU A 319 3.95 -7.20 23.31
N ASP A 320 2.87 -6.72 22.68
CA ASP A 320 2.25 -7.46 21.57
C ASP A 320 3.28 -7.58 20.43
N TYR A 321 3.46 -8.80 19.92
CA TYR A 321 4.49 -9.11 18.92
C TYR A 321 4.24 -8.33 17.61
N GLY A 322 4.96 -7.22 17.44
CA GLY A 322 5.04 -6.44 16.21
C GLY A 322 6.07 -6.99 15.23
N PHE A 323 5.69 -7.01 13.95
CA PHE A 323 6.44 -7.54 12.81
C PHE A 323 7.82 -6.87 12.64
N MET A 324 8.88 -7.68 12.57
CA MET A 324 10.24 -7.25 12.22
C MET A 324 10.35 -6.93 10.72
N GLU A 325 10.66 -5.69 10.36
CA GLU A 325 11.25 -5.37 9.06
C GLU A 325 12.78 -5.24 9.15
N ARG A 326 13.43 -6.28 8.62
CA ARG A 326 14.74 -6.37 7.95
C ARG A 326 15.70 -5.17 8.08
N VAL A 327 16.64 -5.27 9.01
CA VAL A 327 18.02 -4.74 8.83
C VAL A 327 19.10 -5.83 8.98
N THR A 328 18.75 -7.07 9.34
CA THR A 328 19.75 -8.10 9.67
C THR A 328 20.01 -9.16 8.59
N TYR A 329 19.26 -9.21 7.48
CA TYR A 329 19.47 -10.26 6.46
C TYR A 329 20.46 -9.91 5.35
N ALA A 330 20.90 -8.65 5.23
CA ALA A 330 21.90 -8.25 4.24
C ALA A 330 23.36 -8.43 4.70
N MET A 331 23.60 -8.68 6.00
CA MET A 331 24.97 -8.84 6.53
C MET A 331 25.41 -10.30 6.69
N MET A 332 24.49 -11.27 6.54
CA MET A 332 24.79 -12.72 6.65
C MET A 332 25.09 -13.42 5.31
N LEU A 333 24.90 -12.75 4.17
CA LEU A 333 25.21 -13.31 2.84
C LEU A 333 26.57 -12.87 2.25
N SER A 334 27.33 -12.03 2.96
CA SER A 334 28.70 -11.64 2.55
C SER A 334 29.81 -12.34 3.36
N LEU A 335 29.48 -13.39 4.12
CA LEU A 335 30.43 -14.18 4.90
C LEU A 335 30.42 -15.69 4.57
N VAL A 336 29.72 -16.07 3.50
CA VAL A 336 29.86 -17.39 2.86
C VAL A 336 30.10 -17.16 1.37
N GLY A 337 31.31 -16.74 1.06
CA GLY A 337 31.95 -16.73 -0.25
C GLY A 337 33.41 -17.05 -0.04
#